data_AF-U4QL42-F1
#
_entry.id   AF-U4QL42-F1
#
_cell.length_a   1.000
_cell.length_b   1.000
_cell.length_c   1.000
_cell.angle_alpha   90.00
_cell.angle_beta   90.00
_cell.angle_gamma   90.00
#
_symmetry.space_group_name_H-M   'P 1'
#
loop_
_entity.id
_entity.type
_entity.pdbx_description
1 polymer ?
#
loop_
_entity_poly.entity_id
_entity_poly.type
_entity_poly.pdbx_seq_one_letter_code
_entity_poly.pdbx_strand_id
1 'polypeptide(L)'
;MRRICEVPMNSVYKNKLTNKESFMHEKDNCSRLSKFITWIVLLFMPLSTYAAYVEGITFGDILLILGVLLITTDIFLNKKINLLNIIATPLLLYMIFIIIHSLIFWMIKPYELSEGLLGVSRYLLYLYFAMNGAKYYFNYDYGYKIYKKLAILFALYCIAQYFSYNFFSTVLPVNLFGLPTFDDISAITSKYNISMYQTGAVLYRPRSVFLEPAYFAAYQIPILYLILNNKNEKYLTKYSSAILITASIFLAGTTTGILMQFLCWWKPIITELKKISFKFVNLIIIAIPCVYLFISSDYWQRVSNRIISNDGTLGTSVTGRIQNYKIFFDGRLSWDQLLFGQGKWVSVGYLPSYGELIISFGLVGLVVFSVVMLLTYLKTQKIGKAMTLLLLVMCIGTNTLFNITSVLMFFLIYSDSKSNIRYNFSGKQN
;
A
#
# COMPACT_ATOMS: atom_id res chain seq x y z
N MET A 1 61.07 35.09 7.03
CA MET A 1 60.94 33.81 6.28
C MET A 1 60.68 32.67 7.26
N ARG A 2 59.42 32.25 7.44
CA ARG A 2 59.06 31.08 8.27
C ARG A 2 58.79 29.90 7.34
N ARG A 3 59.61 28.85 7.43
CA ARG A 3 59.37 27.57 6.75
C ARG A 3 58.22 26.85 7.47
N ILE A 4 57.14 26.63 6.75
CA ILE A 4 56.05 25.75 7.17
C ILE A 4 56.56 24.32 7.01
N CYS A 5 56.62 23.57 8.12
CA CYS A 5 56.92 22.15 8.10
C CYS A 5 55.74 21.40 7.50
N GLU A 6 55.92 20.80 6.34
CA GLU A 6 54.98 19.84 5.78
C GLU A 6 55.03 18.56 6.62
N VAL A 7 53.93 18.24 7.30
CA VAL A 7 53.77 16.97 8.00
C VAL A 7 53.55 15.88 6.96
N PRO A 8 54.38 14.83 6.90
CA PRO A 8 54.20 13.77 5.92
C PRO A 8 52.87 13.04 6.18
N MET A 9 51.97 13.16 5.21
CA MET A 9 50.65 12.54 5.25
C MET A 9 50.82 11.02 5.23
N ASN A 10 50.41 10.37 6.32
CA ASN A 10 50.56 8.95 6.57
C ASN A 10 49.96 8.12 5.40
N SER A 11 50.74 7.25 4.77
CA SER A 11 50.36 6.48 3.57
C SER A 11 49.10 5.62 3.74
N VAL A 12 48.74 5.33 5.00
CA VAL A 12 47.50 4.65 5.40
C VAL A 12 46.24 5.45 5.05
N TYR A 13 46.30 6.79 5.04
CA TYR A 13 45.15 7.63 4.66
C TYR A 13 44.94 7.70 3.14
N LYS A 14 46.01 7.60 2.35
CA LYS A 14 45.92 7.63 0.88
C LYS A 14 45.23 6.38 0.32
N ASN A 15 45.47 5.21 0.92
CA ASN A 15 44.81 3.95 0.54
C ASN A 15 43.33 3.87 0.96
N LYS A 16 42.90 4.62 1.98
CA LYS A 16 41.47 4.73 2.34
C LYS A 16 40.68 5.64 1.41
N LEU A 17 41.34 6.57 0.71
CA LEU A 17 40.71 7.47 -0.25
C LEU A 17 40.63 6.85 -1.65
N THR A 18 41.67 6.14 -2.11
CA THR A 18 41.65 5.47 -3.41
C THR A 18 40.69 4.28 -3.47
N ASN A 19 40.51 3.53 -2.36
CA ASN A 19 39.44 2.52 -2.27
C ASN A 19 38.04 3.12 -2.13
N LYS A 20 37.90 4.41 -1.82
CA LYS A 20 36.59 5.07 -1.75
C LYS A 20 36.16 5.61 -3.12
N GLU A 21 37.11 5.97 -3.97
CA GLU A 21 36.87 6.45 -5.34
C GLU A 21 36.65 5.30 -6.33
N SER A 22 37.33 4.16 -6.18
CA SER A 22 37.04 2.96 -6.98
C SER A 22 35.69 2.32 -6.64
N PHE A 23 35.20 2.50 -5.40
CA PHE A 23 33.85 2.06 -4.98
C PHE A 23 32.73 3.02 -5.40
N MET A 24 33.04 4.25 -5.84
CA MET A 24 32.02 5.22 -6.28
C MET A 24 31.69 5.14 -7.78
N HIS A 25 32.47 4.40 -8.56
CA HIS A 25 32.25 4.26 -10.01
C HIS A 25 31.48 3.00 -10.44
N GLU A 26 31.12 2.10 -9.52
CA GLU A 26 30.15 1.03 -9.78
C GLU A 26 28.72 1.56 -9.70
N LYS A 27 28.42 2.39 -10.70
CA LYS A 27 27.15 3.07 -10.93
C LYS A 27 26.07 2.01 -11.21
N ASP A 28 25.33 1.64 -10.17
CA ASP A 28 23.93 1.16 -10.18
C ASP A 28 23.46 0.48 -11.48
N ASN A 29 24.11 -0.61 -11.88
CA ASN A 29 23.51 -1.50 -12.87
C ASN A 29 22.41 -2.32 -12.19
N CYS A 30 21.29 -1.65 -11.93
CA CYS A 30 20.06 -2.29 -11.53
C CYS A 30 19.74 -3.38 -12.56
N SER A 31 19.77 -4.63 -12.12
CA SER A 31 19.57 -5.79 -12.99
C SER A 31 18.22 -5.67 -13.70
N ARG A 32 18.14 -6.18 -14.94
CA ARG A 32 16.87 -6.21 -15.70
C ARG A 32 15.75 -6.87 -14.88
N LEU A 33 16.11 -7.93 -14.14
CA LEU A 33 15.20 -8.62 -13.22
C LEU A 33 14.68 -7.68 -12.12
N SER A 34 15.53 -6.88 -11.48
CA SER A 34 15.09 -5.96 -10.43
C SER A 34 14.10 -4.91 -10.95
N LYS A 35 14.34 -4.35 -12.15
CA LYS A 35 13.38 -3.44 -12.79
C LYS A 35 12.06 -4.14 -13.10
N PHE A 36 12.10 -5.38 -13.58
CA PHE A 36 10.92 -6.17 -13.88
C PHE A 36 10.08 -6.49 -12.63
N ILE A 37 10.72 -6.96 -11.55
CA ILE A 37 10.05 -7.17 -10.25
C ILE A 37 9.45 -5.87 -9.72
N THR A 38 10.16 -4.75 -9.87
CA THR A 38 9.63 -3.42 -9.50
C THR A 38 8.35 -3.10 -10.26
N TRP A 39 8.29 -3.39 -11.57
CA TRP A 39 7.06 -3.22 -12.35
C TRP A 39 5.93 -4.16 -11.89
N ILE A 40 6.22 -5.44 -11.64
CA ILE A 40 5.24 -6.38 -11.11
C ILE A 40 4.61 -5.83 -9.83
N VAL A 41 5.41 -5.38 -8.86
CA VAL A 41 4.92 -4.87 -7.57
C VAL A 41 4.02 -3.64 -7.75
N LEU A 42 4.42 -2.71 -8.62
CA LEU A 42 3.66 -1.47 -8.85
C LEU A 42 2.39 -1.69 -9.67
N LEU A 43 2.39 -2.64 -10.60
CA LEU A 43 1.23 -2.97 -11.43
C LEU A 43 0.33 -4.05 -10.82
N PHE A 44 0.78 -4.73 -9.77
CA PHE A 44 0.03 -5.83 -9.15
C PHE A 44 -1.39 -5.41 -8.77
N MET A 45 -1.53 -4.30 -8.05
CA MET A 45 -2.84 -3.81 -7.62
C MET A 45 -3.76 -3.39 -8.77
N PRO A 46 -3.37 -2.50 -9.70
CA PRO A 46 -4.25 -2.11 -10.81
C PRO A 46 -4.56 -3.29 -11.74
N LEU A 47 -3.64 -4.25 -11.90
CA LEU A 47 -3.90 -5.42 -12.74
C LEU A 47 -4.76 -6.50 -12.07
N SER A 48 -4.90 -6.47 -10.75
CA SER A 48 -5.83 -7.33 -10.02
C SER A 48 -7.31 -6.99 -10.28
N THR A 49 -7.59 -5.85 -10.91
CA THR A 49 -8.95 -5.49 -11.36
C THR A 49 -9.42 -6.36 -12.54
N TYR A 50 -8.48 -6.91 -13.33
CA TYR A 50 -8.78 -7.68 -14.53
C TYR A 50 -8.83 -9.17 -14.21
N ALA A 51 -9.93 -9.80 -14.58
CA ALA A 51 -10.10 -11.24 -14.47
C ALA A 51 -9.19 -11.94 -15.48
N ALA A 52 -8.55 -13.03 -15.07
CA ALA A 52 -7.93 -13.95 -16.00
C ALA A 52 -9.01 -14.84 -16.65
N TYR A 53 -8.60 -15.72 -17.57
CA TYR A 53 -9.51 -16.70 -18.17
C TYR A 53 -10.01 -17.75 -17.17
N VAL A 54 -9.31 -17.92 -16.04
CA VAL A 54 -9.66 -18.87 -14.98
C VAL A 54 -10.43 -18.14 -13.89
N GLU A 55 -11.60 -18.67 -13.53
CA GLU A 55 -12.45 -18.14 -12.47
C GLU A 55 -11.67 -18.01 -11.14
N GLY A 56 -11.87 -16.90 -10.43
CA GLY A 56 -11.18 -16.64 -9.18
C GLY A 56 -9.73 -16.17 -9.32
N ILE A 57 -9.13 -16.16 -10.53
CA ILE A 57 -7.74 -15.72 -10.78
C ILE A 57 -7.73 -14.38 -11.51
N THR A 58 -6.85 -13.46 -11.09
CA THR A 58 -6.66 -12.14 -11.71
C THR A 58 -5.35 -12.07 -12.50
N PHE A 59 -5.22 -11.08 -13.38
CA PHE A 59 -3.92 -10.76 -13.99
C PHE A 59 -2.85 -10.39 -12.97
N GLY A 60 -3.25 -9.80 -11.84
CA GLY A 60 -2.37 -9.57 -10.69
C GLY A 60 -1.78 -10.88 -10.16
N ASP A 61 -2.60 -11.91 -9.96
CA ASP A 61 -2.14 -13.22 -9.47
C ASP A 61 -1.16 -13.88 -10.44
N ILE A 62 -1.39 -13.79 -11.75
CA ILE A 62 -0.46 -14.32 -12.78
C ILE A 62 0.91 -13.64 -12.67
N LEU A 63 0.93 -12.30 -12.57
CA LEU A 63 2.18 -11.56 -12.42
C LEU A 63 2.90 -11.86 -11.10
N LEU A 64 2.15 -12.07 -10.03
CA LEU A 64 2.70 -12.48 -8.75
C LEU A 64 3.37 -13.85 -8.86
N ILE A 65 2.69 -14.85 -9.43
CA ILE A 65 3.24 -16.19 -9.63
C ILE A 65 4.51 -16.11 -10.48
N LEU A 66 4.48 -15.36 -11.58
CA LEU A 66 5.66 -15.12 -12.41
C LEU A 66 6.81 -14.48 -11.61
N GLY A 67 6.50 -13.45 -10.81
CA GLY A 67 7.49 -12.79 -9.95
C GLY A 67 8.11 -13.75 -8.92
N VAL A 68 7.29 -14.58 -8.28
CA VAL A 68 7.72 -15.61 -7.33
C VAL A 68 8.63 -16.65 -8.00
N LEU A 69 8.26 -17.15 -9.18
CA LEU A 69 9.05 -18.12 -9.92
C LEU A 69 10.40 -17.54 -10.34
N LEU A 70 10.43 -16.31 -10.85
CA LEU A 70 11.67 -15.64 -11.27
C LEU A 70 12.62 -15.40 -10.09
N ILE A 71 12.11 -14.90 -8.95
CA ILE A 71 12.90 -14.71 -7.73
C ILE A 71 13.45 -16.05 -7.24
N THR A 72 12.60 -17.07 -7.16
CA THR A 72 13.00 -18.38 -6.66
C THR A 72 14.07 -19.02 -7.55
N THR A 73 13.92 -18.90 -8.86
CA THR A 73 14.90 -19.40 -9.84
C THR A 73 16.23 -18.67 -9.72
N ASP A 74 16.22 -17.34 -9.60
CA ASP A 74 17.44 -16.55 -9.41
C ASP A 74 18.15 -16.89 -8.09
N ILE A 75 17.40 -17.13 -7.01
CA ILE A 75 17.95 -17.59 -5.73
C ILE A 75 18.68 -18.92 -5.88
N PHE A 76 18.05 -19.90 -6.54
CA PHE A 76 18.63 -21.23 -6.72
C PHE A 76 19.88 -21.21 -7.63
N LEU A 77 19.83 -20.48 -8.74
CA LEU A 77 20.92 -20.44 -9.71
C LEU A 77 22.11 -19.62 -9.24
N ASN A 78 21.86 -18.44 -8.66
CA ASN A 78 22.92 -17.49 -8.35
C ASN A 78 23.40 -17.56 -6.89
N LYS A 79 22.70 -18.29 -6.00
CA LYS A 79 22.99 -18.42 -4.55
C LYS A 79 23.24 -17.07 -3.85
N LYS A 80 22.68 -15.99 -4.39
CA LYS A 80 22.98 -14.61 -3.95
C LYS A 80 22.36 -14.26 -2.60
N ILE A 81 21.36 -15.03 -2.14
CA ILE A 81 20.64 -14.68 -0.92
C ILE A 81 21.15 -15.51 0.24
N ASN A 82 21.62 -14.80 1.27
CA ASN A 82 21.92 -15.41 2.56
C ASN A 82 20.61 -15.83 3.23
N LEU A 83 20.33 -17.13 3.25
CA LEU A 83 19.13 -17.73 3.82
C LEU A 83 18.88 -17.29 5.28
N LEU A 84 19.95 -17.05 6.05
CA LEU A 84 19.85 -16.57 7.44
C LEU A 84 19.15 -15.20 7.53
N ASN A 85 19.35 -14.34 6.53
CA ASN A 85 18.69 -13.04 6.49
C ASN A 85 17.19 -13.17 6.21
N ILE A 86 16.78 -14.15 5.40
CA ILE A 86 15.37 -14.47 5.17
C ILE A 86 14.75 -15.01 6.46
N ILE A 87 15.44 -15.96 7.10
CA ILE A 87 14.98 -16.60 8.35
C ILE A 87 14.77 -15.56 9.47
N ALA A 88 15.62 -14.53 9.51
CA ALA A 88 15.52 -13.47 10.50
C ALA A 88 14.39 -12.44 10.25
N THR A 89 13.62 -12.58 9.16
CA THR A 89 12.52 -11.65 8.86
C THR A 89 11.29 -11.93 9.73
N PRO A 90 10.66 -10.89 10.33
CA PRO A 90 9.41 -11.07 11.07
C PRO A 90 8.27 -11.66 10.22
N LEU A 91 8.27 -11.43 8.90
CA LEU A 91 7.27 -12.01 7.99
C LEU A 91 7.33 -13.54 7.95
N LEU A 92 8.50 -14.16 8.08
CA LEU A 92 8.60 -15.62 8.12
C LEU A 92 7.84 -16.20 9.32
N LEU A 93 8.01 -15.58 10.50
CA LEU A 93 7.29 -16.01 11.70
C LEU A 93 5.77 -15.93 11.50
N TYR A 94 5.30 -14.86 10.87
CA TYR A 94 3.88 -14.69 10.55
C TYR A 94 3.39 -15.72 9.53
N MET A 95 4.19 -16.00 8.49
CA MET A 95 3.88 -17.03 7.48
C MET A 95 3.80 -18.42 8.11
N ILE A 96 4.75 -18.78 8.97
CA ILE A 96 4.73 -20.06 9.72
C ILE A 96 3.49 -20.15 10.61
N PHE A 97 3.15 -19.08 11.32
CA PHE A 97 1.94 -19.02 12.14
C PHE A 97 0.69 -19.30 11.31
N ILE A 98 0.52 -18.63 10.16
CA ILE A 98 -0.63 -18.84 9.27
C ILE A 98 -0.69 -20.29 8.78
N ILE A 99 0.45 -20.87 8.40
CA ILE A 99 0.50 -22.27 7.93
C ILE A 99 0.07 -23.23 9.05
N ILE A 100 0.67 -23.11 10.24
CA ILE A 100 0.34 -23.98 11.38
C ILE A 100 -1.13 -23.83 11.76
N HIS A 101 -1.62 -22.60 11.87
CA HIS A 101 -3.01 -22.31 12.20
C HIS A 101 -3.97 -22.92 11.16
N SER A 102 -3.70 -22.71 9.87
CA SER A 102 -4.51 -23.28 8.79
C SER A 102 -4.51 -24.81 8.80
N LEU A 103 -3.37 -25.45 9.09
CA LEU A 103 -3.27 -26.91 9.20
C LEU A 103 -4.05 -27.46 10.39
N ILE A 104 -3.98 -26.81 11.56
CA ILE A 104 -4.74 -27.21 12.75
C ILE A 104 -6.24 -27.12 12.45
N PHE A 105 -6.69 -26.00 11.88
CA PHE A 105 -8.10 -25.88 11.52
C PHE A 105 -8.53 -26.89 10.45
N TRP A 106 -7.65 -27.23 9.51
CA TRP A 106 -7.95 -28.26 8.51
C TRP A 106 -8.22 -29.63 9.16
N MET A 107 -7.49 -29.97 10.22
CA MET A 107 -7.74 -31.20 10.97
C MET A 107 -9.09 -31.19 11.71
N ILE A 108 -9.59 -30.02 12.12
CA ILE A 108 -10.83 -29.88 12.89
C ILE A 108 -12.05 -29.76 11.94
N LYS A 109 -11.90 -29.06 10.82
CA LYS A 109 -12.99 -28.68 9.90
C LYS A 109 -12.63 -28.90 8.42
N PRO A 110 -12.50 -30.15 7.95
CA PRO A 110 -12.00 -30.44 6.60
C PRO A 110 -12.92 -29.97 5.46
N TYR A 111 -14.24 -29.93 5.66
CA TYR A 111 -15.21 -29.64 4.60
C TYR A 111 -15.41 -28.14 4.30
N GLU A 112 -15.12 -27.24 5.25
CA GLU A 112 -15.26 -25.79 5.05
C GLU A 112 -14.08 -25.18 4.25
N LEU A 113 -13.14 -26.01 3.79
CA LEU A 113 -11.79 -25.59 3.44
C LEU A 113 -11.55 -25.26 1.96
N SER A 114 -12.36 -25.81 1.04
CA SER A 114 -12.09 -25.68 -0.41
C SER A 114 -12.09 -24.22 -0.87
N GLU A 115 -12.95 -23.38 -0.30
CA GLU A 115 -13.03 -21.95 -0.60
C GLU A 115 -11.92 -21.14 0.10
N GLY A 116 -11.57 -21.51 1.34
CA GLY A 116 -10.54 -20.83 2.12
C GLY A 116 -9.10 -21.08 1.63
N LEU A 117 -8.84 -22.27 1.06
CA LEU A 117 -7.50 -22.69 0.65
C LEU A 117 -6.89 -21.74 -0.39
N LEU A 118 -7.68 -21.28 -1.36
CA LEU A 118 -7.21 -20.33 -2.37
C LEU A 118 -6.86 -18.97 -1.73
N GLY A 119 -7.69 -18.49 -0.81
CA GLY A 119 -7.46 -17.23 -0.10
C GLY A 119 -6.25 -17.25 0.84
N VAL A 120 -5.98 -18.39 1.49
CA VAL A 120 -4.80 -18.60 2.32
C VAL A 120 -3.54 -18.75 1.45
N SER A 121 -3.57 -19.61 0.43
CA SER A 121 -2.42 -19.84 -0.45
C SER A 121 -1.99 -18.58 -1.19
N ARG A 122 -2.93 -17.81 -1.73
CA ARG A 122 -2.70 -16.48 -2.31
C ARG A 122 -2.01 -15.55 -1.30
N TYR A 123 -2.47 -15.53 -0.06
CA TYR A 123 -1.86 -14.69 0.96
C TYR A 123 -0.45 -15.13 1.36
N LEU A 124 -0.21 -16.44 1.45
CA LEU A 124 1.13 -16.99 1.64
C LEU A 124 2.08 -16.62 0.50
N LEU A 125 1.58 -16.60 -0.75
CA LEU A 125 2.34 -16.11 -1.90
C LEU A 125 2.68 -14.62 -1.77
N TYR A 126 1.77 -13.78 -1.24
CA TYR A 126 2.03 -12.36 -1.00
C TYR A 126 3.18 -12.18 -0.01
N LEU A 127 3.14 -12.92 1.10
CA LEU A 127 4.17 -12.90 2.14
C LEU A 127 5.51 -13.40 1.62
N TYR A 128 5.52 -14.54 0.91
CA TYR A 128 6.71 -15.13 0.32
C TYR A 128 7.35 -14.17 -0.70
N PHE A 129 6.54 -13.57 -1.58
CA PHE A 129 7.01 -12.64 -2.60
C PHE A 129 7.65 -11.40 -1.96
N ALA A 130 7.03 -10.81 -0.94
CA ALA A 130 7.58 -9.67 -0.24
C ALA A 130 8.85 -10.01 0.55
N MET A 131 8.85 -11.14 1.28
CA MET A 131 9.97 -11.59 2.10
C MET A 131 11.26 -11.76 1.28
N ASN A 132 11.14 -12.39 0.09
CA ASN A 132 12.30 -12.64 -0.77
C ASN A 132 12.58 -11.48 -1.75
N GLY A 133 11.54 -10.78 -2.19
CA GLY A 133 11.61 -9.76 -3.24
C GLY A 133 11.99 -8.36 -2.76
N ALA A 134 11.45 -7.92 -1.62
CA ALA A 134 11.46 -6.51 -1.24
C ALA A 134 12.86 -5.93 -1.04
N LYS A 135 13.74 -6.67 -0.38
CA LYS A 135 15.10 -6.18 -0.08
C LYS A 135 16.06 -6.34 -1.25
N TYR A 136 15.91 -7.40 -2.04
CA TYR A 136 16.93 -7.84 -3.00
C TYR A 136 16.59 -7.49 -4.45
N TYR A 137 15.31 -7.44 -4.80
CA TYR A 137 14.87 -7.26 -6.18
C TYR A 137 14.09 -5.97 -6.41
N PHE A 138 13.58 -5.32 -5.37
CA PHE A 138 12.90 -4.03 -5.54
C PHE A 138 13.89 -2.87 -5.58
N ASN A 139 14.02 -2.23 -6.74
CA ASN A 139 14.83 -1.03 -6.84
C ASN A 139 14.02 0.17 -6.36
N TYR A 140 14.31 0.64 -5.16
CA TYR A 140 13.56 1.73 -4.52
C TYR A 140 13.55 3.03 -5.33
N ASP A 141 14.70 3.50 -5.84
CA ASP A 141 14.79 4.78 -6.55
C ASP A 141 14.10 4.74 -7.92
N TYR A 142 14.24 3.62 -8.63
CA TYR A 142 13.51 3.37 -9.87
C TYR A 142 12.01 3.23 -9.60
N GLY A 143 11.66 2.43 -8.58
CA GLY A 143 10.29 2.21 -8.12
C GLY A 143 9.60 3.52 -7.77
N TYR A 144 10.23 4.41 -7.00
CA TYR A 144 9.69 5.73 -6.69
C TYR A 144 9.34 6.54 -7.94
N LYS A 145 10.26 6.60 -8.92
CA LYS A 145 10.06 7.36 -10.16
C LYS A 145 8.88 6.82 -10.98
N ILE A 146 8.79 5.49 -11.12
CA ILE A 146 7.70 4.85 -11.87
C ILE A 146 6.38 4.95 -11.11
N TYR A 147 6.39 4.65 -9.81
CA TYR A 147 5.22 4.71 -8.95
C TYR A 147 4.61 6.10 -8.94
N LYS A 148 5.42 7.16 -8.84
CA LYS A 148 4.96 8.54 -8.96
C LYS A 148 4.26 8.81 -10.30
N LYS A 149 4.82 8.36 -11.42
CA LYS A 149 4.20 8.55 -12.75
C LYS A 149 2.85 7.84 -12.85
N LEU A 150 2.81 6.57 -12.42
CA LEU A 150 1.56 5.79 -12.38
C LEU A 150 0.52 6.43 -11.46
N ALA A 151 0.93 6.89 -10.28
CA ALA A 151 0.07 7.56 -9.32
C ALA A 151 -0.57 8.83 -9.91
N ILE A 152 0.22 9.67 -10.59
CA ILE A 152 -0.27 10.86 -11.29
C ILE A 152 -1.24 10.47 -12.41
N LEU A 153 -0.90 9.47 -13.23
CA LEU A 153 -1.77 8.99 -14.31
C LEU A 153 -3.12 8.52 -13.75
N PHE A 154 -3.11 7.70 -12.70
CA PHE A 154 -4.33 7.19 -12.09
C PHE A 154 -5.14 8.29 -11.38
N ALA A 155 -4.46 9.29 -10.79
CA ALA A 155 -5.11 10.46 -10.20
C ALA A 155 -5.83 11.31 -11.25
N LEU A 156 -5.16 11.60 -12.38
CA LEU A 156 -5.77 12.28 -13.52
C LEU A 156 -6.98 11.52 -14.06
N TYR A 157 -6.88 10.19 -14.17
CA TYR A 157 -7.99 9.38 -14.63
C TYR A 157 -9.17 9.34 -13.66
N CYS A 158 -8.91 9.31 -12.34
CA CYS A 158 -9.94 9.44 -11.31
C CYS A 158 -10.67 10.78 -11.41
N ILE A 159 -9.92 11.87 -11.62
CA ILE A 159 -10.46 13.21 -11.82
C ILE A 159 -11.30 13.25 -13.11
N ALA A 160 -10.82 12.68 -14.21
CA ALA A 160 -11.58 12.59 -15.46
C ALA A 160 -12.89 11.81 -15.28
N GLN A 161 -12.87 10.68 -14.55
CA GLN A 161 -14.07 9.93 -14.18
C GLN A 161 -15.07 10.78 -13.39
N TYR A 162 -14.58 11.59 -12.45
CA TYR A 162 -15.42 12.50 -11.65
C TYR A 162 -16.08 13.56 -12.54
N PHE A 163 -15.31 14.26 -13.36
CA PHE A 163 -15.82 15.31 -14.24
C PHE A 163 -16.75 14.75 -15.32
N SER A 164 -16.41 13.61 -15.92
CA SER A 164 -17.26 12.93 -16.91
C SER A 164 -18.65 12.64 -16.36
N TYR A 165 -18.72 12.15 -15.13
CA TYR A 165 -19.99 11.83 -14.50
C TYR A 165 -20.77 13.10 -14.15
N ASN A 166 -20.16 14.06 -13.46
CA ASN A 166 -20.89 15.22 -12.95
C ASN A 166 -21.30 16.23 -14.04
N PHE A 167 -20.55 16.34 -15.14
CA PHE A 167 -20.85 17.32 -16.20
C PHE A 167 -21.56 16.70 -17.41
N PHE A 168 -21.27 15.43 -17.73
CA PHE A 168 -21.78 14.78 -18.93
C PHE A 168 -22.68 13.57 -18.62
N SER A 169 -22.95 13.29 -17.33
CA SER A 169 -23.69 12.10 -16.89
C SER A 169 -23.13 10.79 -17.45
N THR A 170 -21.84 10.78 -17.82
CA THR A 170 -21.17 9.64 -18.47
C THR A 170 -20.20 9.00 -17.49
N VAL A 171 -20.39 7.71 -17.20
CA VAL A 171 -19.45 6.92 -16.39
C VAL A 171 -18.35 6.37 -17.30
N LEU A 172 -17.12 6.87 -17.14
CA LEU A 172 -15.98 6.30 -17.86
C LEU A 172 -15.67 4.89 -17.34
N PRO A 173 -15.28 3.95 -18.22
CA PRO A 173 -15.06 2.55 -17.84
C PRO A 173 -13.88 2.41 -16.89
N VAL A 174 -13.96 1.52 -15.90
CA VAL A 174 -12.79 1.19 -15.06
C VAL A 174 -11.71 0.45 -15.87
N ASN A 175 -12.15 -0.26 -16.90
CA ASN A 175 -11.31 -1.05 -17.77
C ASN A 175 -10.70 -0.20 -18.89
N LEU A 176 -9.47 0.27 -18.67
CA LEU A 176 -8.71 0.98 -19.71
C LEU A 176 -8.19 0.07 -20.85
N PHE A 177 -8.12 -1.25 -20.66
CA PHE A 177 -7.45 -2.15 -21.60
C PHE A 177 -8.41 -3.01 -22.44
N GLY A 178 -9.73 -2.85 -22.27
CA GLY A 178 -10.72 -3.71 -22.91
C GLY A 178 -10.69 -5.16 -22.42
N LEU A 179 -9.97 -5.46 -21.34
CA LEU A 179 -9.85 -6.80 -20.77
C LEU A 179 -11.05 -7.15 -19.88
N PRO A 180 -11.49 -8.42 -19.80
CA PRO A 180 -12.57 -8.80 -18.91
C PRO A 180 -12.24 -8.42 -17.46
N THR A 181 -13.22 -7.83 -16.78
CA THR A 181 -13.16 -7.49 -15.37
C THR A 181 -14.01 -8.47 -14.59
N PHE A 182 -13.69 -8.71 -13.31
CA PHE A 182 -14.58 -9.48 -12.42
C PHE A 182 -16.02 -8.91 -12.46
N ASP A 183 -17.01 -9.81 -12.41
CA ASP A 183 -18.42 -9.56 -12.76
C ASP A 183 -19.05 -8.35 -12.05
N ASP A 184 -18.57 -7.99 -10.85
CA ASP A 184 -18.98 -6.81 -10.09
C ASP A 184 -18.79 -5.47 -10.84
N ILE A 185 -17.86 -5.38 -11.79
CA ILE A 185 -17.64 -4.12 -12.52
C ILE A 185 -18.74 -3.88 -13.54
N SER A 186 -19.25 -4.94 -14.19
CA SER A 186 -20.37 -4.86 -15.13
C SER A 186 -21.66 -4.39 -14.43
N ALA A 187 -21.88 -4.86 -13.19
CA ALA A 187 -22.97 -4.42 -12.33
C ALA A 187 -22.87 -2.93 -12.02
N ILE A 188 -21.68 -2.37 -11.79
CA ILE A 188 -21.52 -0.95 -11.44
C ILE A 188 -21.76 -0.02 -12.63
N THR A 189 -21.48 -0.48 -13.85
CA THR A 189 -21.87 0.22 -15.10
C THR A 189 -23.28 -0.15 -15.57
N SER A 190 -24.02 -0.96 -14.81
CA SER A 190 -25.39 -1.30 -15.15
C SER A 190 -26.27 -0.05 -15.13
N LYS A 191 -27.29 -0.05 -15.99
CA LYS A 191 -28.30 1.02 -16.03
C LYS A 191 -28.93 1.28 -14.65
N TYR A 192 -29.07 0.24 -13.83
CA TYR A 192 -29.58 0.33 -12.45
C TYR A 192 -28.66 1.13 -11.54
N ASN A 193 -27.35 0.84 -11.52
CA ASN A 193 -26.43 1.60 -10.66
C ASN A 193 -26.27 3.04 -11.17
N ILE A 194 -26.27 3.25 -12.49
CA ILE A 194 -26.28 4.60 -13.07
C ILE A 194 -27.54 5.37 -12.63
N SER A 195 -28.72 4.76 -12.66
CA SER A 195 -29.94 5.42 -12.20
C SER A 195 -29.94 5.70 -10.69
N MET A 196 -29.37 4.81 -9.87
CA MET A 196 -29.16 5.05 -8.44
C MET A 196 -28.20 6.21 -8.16
N TYR A 197 -27.19 6.41 -9.01
CA TYR A 197 -26.32 7.58 -8.92
C TYR A 197 -27.03 8.86 -9.36
N GLN A 198 -27.81 8.81 -10.45
CA GLN A 198 -28.54 9.97 -11.00
C GLN A 198 -29.66 10.45 -10.08
N THR A 199 -30.36 9.52 -9.43
CA THR A 199 -31.38 9.82 -8.41
C THR A 199 -30.77 10.34 -7.10
N GLY A 200 -29.44 10.31 -6.98
CA GLY A 200 -28.73 10.71 -5.76
C GLY A 200 -28.92 9.75 -4.58
N ALA A 201 -29.51 8.57 -4.80
CA ALA A 201 -29.66 7.53 -3.78
C ALA A 201 -28.29 6.97 -3.36
N VAL A 202 -27.33 6.94 -4.28
CA VAL A 202 -25.95 6.52 -4.02
C VAL A 202 -24.98 7.58 -4.53
N LEU A 203 -23.95 7.91 -3.74
CA LEU A 203 -22.87 8.78 -4.19
C LEU A 203 -22.03 8.05 -5.25
N TYR A 204 -21.94 8.60 -6.46
CA TYR A 204 -20.98 8.13 -7.45
C TYR A 204 -19.55 8.35 -6.95
N ARG A 205 -18.71 7.31 -7.05
CA ARG A 205 -17.34 7.33 -6.55
C ARG A 205 -16.38 6.86 -7.65
N PRO A 206 -15.56 7.77 -8.21
CA PRO A 206 -14.54 7.38 -9.16
C PRO A 206 -13.52 6.47 -8.47
N ARG A 207 -13.01 5.50 -9.23
CA ARG A 207 -12.10 4.46 -8.75
C ARG A 207 -10.84 4.31 -9.60
N SER A 208 -10.68 5.18 -10.61
CA SER A 208 -9.65 5.09 -11.61
C SER A 208 -9.67 3.70 -12.28
N VAL A 209 -8.54 2.98 -12.26
CA VAL A 209 -8.36 1.62 -12.79
C VAL A 209 -8.52 0.50 -11.74
N PHE A 210 -8.99 0.84 -10.52
CA PHE A 210 -9.04 -0.10 -9.40
C PHE A 210 -10.44 -0.68 -9.23
N LEU A 211 -10.52 -1.90 -8.68
CA LEU A 211 -11.79 -2.57 -8.38
C LEU A 211 -12.70 -1.71 -7.50
N GLU A 212 -12.12 -1.08 -6.47
CA GLU A 212 -12.82 -0.23 -5.52
C GLU A 212 -12.09 1.12 -5.31
N PRO A 213 -12.84 2.18 -4.94
CA PRO A 213 -12.23 3.44 -4.52
C PRO A 213 -11.25 3.25 -3.35
N ALA A 214 -11.50 2.30 -2.43
CA ALA A 214 -10.62 2.04 -1.29
C ALA A 214 -9.24 1.52 -1.72
N TYR A 215 -9.17 0.65 -2.74
CA TYR A 215 -7.89 0.20 -3.29
C TYR A 215 -7.15 1.33 -4.02
N PHE A 216 -7.87 2.19 -4.75
CA PHE A 216 -7.27 3.40 -5.31
C PHE A 216 -6.62 4.26 -4.23
N ALA A 217 -7.32 4.53 -3.12
CA ALA A 217 -6.74 5.28 -2.00
C ALA A 217 -5.55 4.55 -1.36
N ALA A 218 -5.66 3.23 -1.13
CA ALA A 218 -4.58 2.42 -0.59
C ALA A 218 -3.32 2.42 -1.48
N TYR A 219 -3.49 2.52 -2.80
CA TYR A 219 -2.40 2.70 -3.75
C TYR A 219 -1.82 4.12 -3.72
N GLN A 220 -2.62 5.16 -3.50
CA GLN A 220 -2.17 6.55 -3.58
C GLN A 220 -1.52 7.06 -2.28
N ILE A 221 -1.94 6.56 -1.12
CA ILE A 221 -1.44 7.03 0.18
C ILE A 221 0.07 6.83 0.39
N PRO A 222 0.66 5.66 0.08
CA PRO A 222 2.10 5.45 0.29
C PRO A 222 2.94 6.38 -0.57
N ILE A 223 2.61 6.52 -1.87
CA ILE A 223 3.32 7.44 -2.76
C ILE A 223 3.12 8.91 -2.39
N LEU A 224 1.93 9.31 -1.92
CA LEU A 224 1.70 10.66 -1.38
C LEU A 224 2.67 10.95 -0.23
N TYR A 225 2.81 10.03 0.73
CA TYR A 225 3.77 10.16 1.82
C TYR A 225 5.21 10.27 1.31
N LEU A 226 5.59 9.44 0.33
CA LEU A 226 6.93 9.45 -0.25
C LEU A 226 7.25 10.77 -0.95
N ILE A 227 6.34 11.29 -1.78
CA ILE A 227 6.51 12.59 -2.46
C ILE A 227 6.68 13.71 -1.43
N LEU A 228 5.80 13.78 -0.43
CA LEU A 228 5.84 14.80 0.60
C LEU A 228 7.11 14.75 1.47
N ASN A 229 7.71 13.58 1.63
CA ASN A 229 8.94 13.41 2.41
C ASN A 229 10.22 13.36 1.57
N ASN A 230 10.13 13.41 0.23
CA ASN A 230 11.29 13.48 -0.63
C ASN A 230 11.92 14.89 -0.57
N LYS A 231 13.21 14.94 -0.20
CA LYS A 231 13.98 16.19 -0.10
C LYS A 231 14.67 16.57 -1.41
N ASN A 232 14.90 15.59 -2.30
CA ASN A 232 15.61 15.79 -3.56
C ASN A 232 14.70 16.31 -4.66
N GLU A 233 13.39 16.36 -4.41
CA GLU A 233 12.42 16.78 -5.39
C GLU A 233 12.23 18.31 -5.37
N LYS A 234 12.13 18.91 -6.56
CA LYS A 234 11.86 20.34 -6.72
C LYS A 234 10.54 20.69 -6.03
N TYR A 235 10.55 21.79 -5.26
CA TYR A 235 9.42 22.26 -4.46
C TYR A 235 8.10 22.29 -5.24
N LEU A 236 8.07 22.93 -6.42
CA LEU A 236 6.86 23.08 -7.22
C LEU A 236 6.31 21.72 -7.68
N THR A 237 7.16 20.86 -8.26
CA THR A 237 6.77 19.54 -8.76
C THR A 237 6.27 18.62 -7.64
N LYS A 238 6.89 18.71 -6.46
CA LYS A 238 6.53 17.96 -5.27
C LYS A 238 5.12 18.29 -4.80
N TYR A 239 4.85 19.56 -4.53
CA TYR A 239 3.57 19.99 -4.00
C TYR A 239 2.46 19.92 -5.06
N SER A 240 2.74 20.18 -6.34
CA SER A 240 1.74 20.01 -7.40
C SER A 240 1.29 18.55 -7.54
N SER A 241 2.23 17.61 -7.54
CA SER A 241 1.92 16.17 -7.58
C SER A 241 1.15 15.73 -6.34
N ALA A 242 1.55 16.20 -5.15
CA ALA A 242 0.88 15.86 -3.89
C ALA A 242 -0.55 16.42 -3.82
N ILE A 243 -0.78 17.66 -4.26
CA ILE A 243 -2.11 18.28 -4.31
C ILE A 243 -3.00 17.51 -5.28
N LEU A 244 -2.50 17.17 -6.48
CA LEU A 244 -3.25 16.40 -7.47
C LEU A 244 -3.69 15.04 -6.92
N ILE A 245 -2.77 14.30 -6.28
CA ILE A 245 -3.06 13.01 -5.66
C ILE A 245 -4.09 13.18 -4.53
N THR A 246 -3.91 14.18 -3.66
CA THR A 246 -4.84 14.46 -2.54
C THR A 246 -6.24 14.79 -3.05
N ALA A 247 -6.35 15.65 -4.06
CA ALA A 247 -7.63 15.97 -4.69
C ALA A 247 -8.30 14.71 -5.25
N SER A 248 -7.55 13.83 -5.94
CA SER A 248 -8.10 12.60 -6.49
C SER A 248 -8.58 11.60 -5.41
N ILE A 249 -7.85 11.47 -4.28
CA ILE A 249 -8.27 10.62 -3.15
C ILE A 249 -9.56 11.16 -2.53
N PHE A 250 -9.64 12.48 -2.41
CA PHE A 250 -10.83 13.15 -1.91
C PHE A 250 -12.04 12.91 -2.82
N LEU A 251 -11.88 13.10 -4.13
CA LEU A 251 -12.93 12.87 -5.13
C LEU A 251 -13.40 11.41 -5.19
N ALA A 252 -12.52 10.45 -4.89
CA ALA A 252 -12.89 9.04 -4.71
C ALA A 252 -13.78 8.78 -3.47
N GLY A 253 -13.89 9.77 -2.57
CA GLY A 253 -14.78 9.76 -1.41
C GLY A 253 -14.48 8.60 -0.47
N THR A 254 -13.22 8.31 -0.17
CA THR A 254 -12.84 7.21 0.73
C THR A 254 -12.60 7.72 2.13
N THR A 255 -13.36 7.27 3.13
CA THR A 255 -13.18 7.70 4.54
C THR A 255 -11.75 7.43 5.01
N THR A 256 -11.24 6.22 4.79
CA THR A 256 -9.87 5.86 5.15
C THR A 256 -8.85 6.70 4.37
N GLY A 257 -9.01 6.91 3.06
CA GLY A 257 -8.08 7.74 2.30
C GLY A 257 -8.06 9.19 2.77
N ILE A 258 -9.22 9.77 3.08
CA ILE A 258 -9.33 11.12 3.64
C ILE A 258 -8.59 11.21 4.99
N LEU A 259 -8.81 10.26 5.90
CA LEU A 259 -8.09 10.24 7.19
C LEU A 259 -6.58 10.08 7.00
N MET A 260 -6.16 9.16 6.12
CA MET A 260 -4.75 8.90 5.86
C MET A 260 -4.05 10.07 5.18
N GLN A 261 -4.74 10.86 4.36
CA GLN A 261 -4.12 12.04 3.72
C GLN A 261 -3.74 13.09 4.78
N PHE A 262 -4.54 13.27 5.83
CA PHE A 262 -4.18 14.16 6.94
C PHE A 262 -2.88 13.68 7.63
N LEU A 263 -2.73 12.37 7.83
CA LEU A 263 -1.50 11.76 8.35
C LEU A 263 -0.31 11.84 7.39
N CYS A 264 -0.52 12.04 6.09
CA CYS A 264 0.57 12.31 5.15
C CYS A 264 0.99 13.79 5.20
N TRP A 265 0.02 14.70 5.34
CA TRP A 265 0.24 16.15 5.26
C TRP A 265 0.68 16.81 6.58
N TRP A 266 0.41 16.20 7.75
CA TRP A 266 0.67 16.84 9.06
C TRP A 266 2.10 17.37 9.19
N LYS A 267 3.10 16.56 8.83
CA LYS A 267 4.51 16.92 9.00
C LYS A 267 4.96 18.01 8.04
N PRO A 268 4.69 17.94 6.72
CA PRO A 268 4.90 19.07 5.81
C PRO A 268 4.23 20.36 6.32
N ILE A 269 2.96 20.29 6.73
CA ILE A 269 2.22 21.44 7.25
C ILE A 269 2.94 22.06 8.46
N ILE A 270 3.26 21.27 9.49
CA ILE A 270 3.99 21.77 10.67
C ILE A 270 5.36 22.36 10.31
N THR A 271 6.06 21.74 9.34
CA THR A 271 7.40 22.20 8.93
C THR A 271 7.33 23.54 8.20
N GLU A 272 6.34 23.74 7.33
CA GLU A 272 6.16 25.00 6.61
C GLU A 272 5.51 26.09 7.50
N LEU A 273 4.65 25.71 8.45
CA LEU A 273 4.10 26.64 9.46
C LEU A 273 5.18 27.28 10.31
N LYS A 274 6.34 26.64 10.52
CA LYS A 274 7.48 27.26 11.21
C LYS A 274 8.17 28.34 10.39
N LYS A 275 7.90 28.43 9.09
CA LYS A 275 8.48 29.39 8.15
C LYS A 275 7.39 30.33 7.64
N ILE A 276 6.60 30.90 8.55
CA ILE A 276 5.53 31.83 8.19
C ILE A 276 6.12 32.92 7.31
N SER A 277 5.78 32.87 6.03
CA SER A 277 6.17 33.87 5.04
C SER A 277 4.92 34.57 4.56
N PHE A 278 5.06 35.82 4.11
CA PHE A 278 3.93 36.58 3.57
C PHE A 278 3.19 35.83 2.44
N LYS A 279 3.93 35.06 1.64
CA LYS A 279 3.37 34.19 0.59
C LYS A 279 2.46 33.09 1.16
N PHE A 280 2.82 32.52 2.30
CA PHE A 280 2.02 31.50 2.97
C PHE A 280 0.73 32.09 3.57
N VAL A 281 0.80 33.30 4.13
CA VAL A 281 -0.38 34.01 4.63
C VAL A 281 -1.36 34.29 3.49
N ASN A 282 -0.89 34.80 2.35
CA ASN A 282 -1.73 35.01 1.17
C ASN A 282 -2.38 33.72 0.65
N LEU A 283 -1.66 32.60 0.69
CA LEU A 283 -2.21 31.29 0.34
C LEU A 283 -3.36 30.89 1.27
N ILE A 284 -3.23 31.11 2.58
CA ILE A 284 -4.29 30.83 3.55
C ILE A 284 -5.52 31.72 3.29
N ILE A 285 -5.32 33.01 3.04
CA ILE A 285 -6.42 33.95 2.77
C ILE A 285 -7.22 33.50 1.54
N ILE A 286 -6.56 32.99 0.49
CA ILE A 286 -7.23 32.44 -0.69
C ILE A 286 -7.87 31.07 -0.40
N ALA A 287 -7.20 30.24 0.41
CA ALA A 287 -7.69 28.90 0.72
C ALA A 287 -8.97 28.93 1.57
N ILE A 288 -9.14 29.90 2.47
CA ILE A 288 -10.30 29.96 3.38
C ILE A 288 -11.64 30.06 2.61
N PRO A 289 -11.85 31.02 1.67
CA PRO A 289 -13.06 31.07 0.85
C PRO A 289 -13.27 29.80 0.02
N CYS A 290 -12.21 29.26 -0.58
CA CYS A 290 -12.31 28.02 -1.36
C CYS A 290 -12.75 26.83 -0.50
N VAL A 291 -12.19 26.71 0.71
CA VAL A 291 -12.58 25.68 1.68
C VAL A 291 -14.01 25.88 2.14
N TYR A 292 -14.45 27.12 2.38
CA TYR A 292 -15.83 27.41 2.74
C TYR A 292 -16.81 27.02 1.62
N LEU A 293 -16.57 27.46 0.38
CA LEU A 293 -17.40 27.09 -0.77
C LEU A 293 -17.46 25.58 -0.96
N PHE A 294 -16.35 24.91 -0.72
CA PHE A 294 -16.25 23.46 -0.82
C PHE A 294 -17.02 22.73 0.29
N ILE A 295 -16.89 23.16 1.54
CA ILE A 295 -17.65 22.61 2.67
C ILE A 295 -19.16 22.82 2.46
N SER A 296 -19.55 23.92 1.82
CA SER A 296 -20.95 24.19 1.49
C SER A 296 -21.48 23.37 0.30
N SER A 297 -20.64 22.62 -0.42
CA SER A 297 -21.07 21.85 -1.58
C SER A 297 -21.83 20.57 -1.20
N ASP A 298 -22.82 20.20 -2.02
CA ASP A 298 -23.57 18.93 -1.89
C ASP A 298 -22.65 17.71 -1.86
N TYR A 299 -21.54 17.78 -2.61
CA TYR A 299 -20.55 16.71 -2.64
C TYR A 299 -19.91 16.52 -1.26
N TRP A 300 -19.47 17.61 -0.61
CA TRP A 300 -18.92 17.53 0.74
C TRP A 300 -19.96 17.06 1.75
N GLN A 301 -21.19 17.55 1.67
CA GLN A 301 -22.27 17.08 2.55
C GLN A 301 -22.48 15.57 2.42
N ARG A 302 -22.44 15.02 1.20
CA ARG A 302 -22.55 13.56 0.99
C ARG A 302 -21.32 12.80 1.48
N VAL A 303 -20.11 13.31 1.28
CA VAL A 303 -18.88 12.68 1.77
C VAL A 303 -18.82 12.71 3.30
N SER A 304 -19.12 13.85 3.92
CA SER A 304 -19.16 14.01 5.37
C SER A 304 -20.26 13.17 6.01
N ASN A 305 -21.46 13.11 5.43
CA ASN A 305 -22.56 12.22 5.86
C ASN A 305 -22.20 10.73 5.90
N ARG A 306 -21.18 10.32 5.14
CA ARG A 306 -20.67 8.94 5.20
C ARG A 306 -19.74 8.69 6.38
N ILE A 307 -19.20 9.74 6.97
CA ILE A 307 -18.35 9.70 8.18
C ILE A 307 -19.22 9.95 9.42
N ILE A 308 -19.95 11.07 9.42
CA ILE A 308 -20.84 11.51 10.49
C ILE A 308 -22.14 11.97 9.82
N SER A 309 -23.25 11.33 10.16
CA SER A 309 -24.59 11.65 9.67
C SER A 309 -25.07 13.03 10.16
N ASN A 310 -26.04 13.64 9.47
CA ASN A 310 -26.63 14.93 9.82
C ASN A 310 -27.21 14.99 11.26
N ASP A 311 -27.62 13.85 11.83
CA ASP A 311 -28.13 13.72 13.20
C ASP A 311 -27.02 13.55 14.26
N GLY A 312 -25.74 13.62 13.85
CA GLY A 312 -24.59 13.41 14.70
C GLY A 312 -24.20 11.94 14.91
N THR A 313 -24.95 10.99 14.35
CA THR A 313 -24.62 9.55 14.44
C THR A 313 -23.49 9.17 13.48
N LEU A 314 -22.98 7.94 13.62
CA LEU A 314 -21.96 7.42 12.71
C LEU A 314 -22.54 7.24 11.30
N GLY A 315 -21.85 7.82 10.32
CA GLY A 315 -22.24 7.73 8.92
C GLY A 315 -22.14 6.30 8.38
N THR A 316 -22.83 6.04 7.26
CA THR A 316 -22.98 4.68 6.68
C THR A 316 -21.65 3.93 6.48
N SER A 317 -20.57 4.64 6.12
CA SER A 317 -19.28 4.00 5.90
C SER A 317 -18.56 3.59 7.19
N VAL A 318 -18.77 4.34 8.28
CA VAL A 318 -18.17 4.03 9.58
C VAL A 318 -19.02 2.96 10.24
N THR A 319 -20.33 3.14 10.22
CA THR A 319 -21.32 2.18 10.71
C THR A 319 -21.16 0.81 10.05
N GLY A 320 -21.05 0.71 8.72
CA GLY A 320 -20.83 -0.58 8.05
C GLY A 320 -19.50 -1.27 8.41
N ARG A 321 -18.51 -0.53 8.92
CA ARG A 321 -17.24 -1.10 9.41
C ARG A 321 -17.33 -1.52 10.87
N ILE A 322 -17.95 -0.70 11.71
CA ILE A 322 -18.04 -0.90 13.16
C ILE A 322 -19.14 -1.92 13.50
N GLN A 323 -20.26 -1.94 12.78
CA GLN A 323 -21.36 -2.88 13.03
C GLN A 323 -20.90 -4.32 12.93
N ASN A 324 -20.00 -4.65 12.00
CA ASN A 324 -19.50 -6.01 11.88
C ASN A 324 -18.55 -6.40 13.03
N TYR A 325 -18.02 -5.44 13.82
CA TYR A 325 -17.35 -5.77 15.08
C TYR A 325 -18.32 -6.16 16.20
N LYS A 326 -19.63 -5.88 16.08
CA LYS A 326 -20.61 -6.32 17.08
C LYS A 326 -20.67 -7.84 17.20
N ILE A 327 -20.28 -8.57 16.15
CA ILE A 327 -20.16 -10.03 16.19
C ILE A 327 -19.25 -10.53 17.33
N PHE A 328 -18.24 -9.73 17.73
CA PHE A 328 -17.33 -10.07 18.82
C PHE A 328 -17.95 -9.88 20.21
N PHE A 329 -19.01 -9.08 20.33
CA PHE A 329 -19.61 -8.68 21.60
C PHE A 329 -21.00 -9.29 21.81
N ASP A 330 -21.72 -9.62 20.73
CA ASP A 330 -23.11 -10.09 20.78
C ASP A 330 -23.24 -11.59 21.16
N GLY A 331 -22.17 -12.21 21.68
CA GLY A 331 -22.16 -13.63 22.08
C GLY A 331 -22.27 -14.63 20.91
N ARG A 332 -22.09 -14.16 19.67
CA ARG A 332 -22.17 -15.00 18.46
C ARG A 332 -20.95 -15.90 18.25
N LEU A 333 -19.83 -15.55 18.88
CA LEU A 333 -18.61 -16.33 18.88
C LEU A 333 -18.44 -17.00 20.24
N SER A 334 -18.15 -18.29 20.25
CA SER A 334 -17.70 -18.96 21.47
C SER A 334 -16.29 -18.49 21.87
N TRP A 335 -15.91 -18.68 23.13
CA TRP A 335 -14.62 -18.21 23.65
C TRP A 335 -13.41 -18.78 22.90
N ASP A 336 -13.49 -20.04 22.49
CA ASP A 336 -12.48 -20.69 21.65
C ASP A 336 -12.38 -20.04 20.27
N GLN A 337 -13.52 -19.70 19.64
CA GLN A 337 -13.55 -19.01 18.36
C GLN A 337 -13.04 -17.57 18.46
N LEU A 338 -13.28 -16.89 19.58
CA LEU A 338 -12.73 -15.55 19.80
C LEU A 338 -11.19 -15.61 19.99
N LEU A 339 -10.69 -16.61 20.72
CA LEU A 339 -9.27 -16.77 21.01
C LEU A 339 -8.47 -17.25 19.79
N PHE A 340 -8.97 -18.26 19.09
CA PHE A 340 -8.27 -18.94 18.00
C PHE A 340 -8.82 -18.64 16.60
N GLY A 341 -9.94 -17.93 16.49
CA GLY A 341 -10.61 -17.64 15.23
C GLY A 341 -11.55 -18.76 14.80
N GLN A 342 -12.18 -18.57 13.65
CA GLN A 342 -13.01 -19.55 12.96
C GLN A 342 -12.39 -20.01 11.64
N GLY A 343 -11.23 -19.44 11.26
CA GLY A 343 -10.59 -19.65 9.97
C GLY A 343 -11.00 -18.63 8.90
N LYS A 344 -10.22 -18.58 7.80
CA LYS A 344 -10.35 -17.58 6.74
C LYS A 344 -11.55 -17.78 5.78
N TRP A 345 -12.35 -18.82 5.98
CA TRP A 345 -13.46 -19.21 5.08
C TRP A 345 -14.84 -18.73 5.52
N VAL A 346 -14.97 -18.13 6.71
CA VAL A 346 -16.27 -17.65 7.19
C VAL A 346 -16.60 -16.29 6.57
N SER A 347 -17.63 -16.25 5.74
CA SER A 347 -18.17 -15.00 5.21
C SER A 347 -19.03 -14.29 6.27
N VAL A 348 -18.48 -13.27 6.90
CA VAL A 348 -19.17 -12.39 7.87
C VAL A 348 -19.40 -10.98 7.32
N GLY A 349 -19.43 -10.88 5.99
CA GLY A 349 -19.48 -9.61 5.28
C GLY A 349 -18.15 -8.84 5.35
N TYR A 350 -18.20 -7.55 5.02
CA TYR A 350 -16.99 -6.73 4.98
C TYR A 350 -16.43 -6.48 6.39
N LEU A 351 -15.21 -6.93 6.65
CA LEU A 351 -14.46 -6.57 7.85
C LEU A 351 -13.19 -5.82 7.49
N PRO A 352 -12.81 -4.77 8.25
CA PRO A 352 -11.45 -4.24 8.17
C PRO A 352 -10.42 -5.29 8.60
N SER A 353 -9.15 -5.06 8.28
CA SER A 353 -8.08 -6.05 8.46
C SER A 353 -8.00 -6.61 9.89
N TYR A 354 -8.19 -5.77 10.92
CA TYR A 354 -8.18 -6.24 12.30
C TYR A 354 -9.38 -7.13 12.64
N GLY A 355 -10.58 -6.76 12.21
CA GLY A 355 -11.76 -7.61 12.36
C GLY A 355 -11.60 -8.94 11.64
N GLU A 356 -11.11 -8.91 10.39
CA GLU A 356 -10.86 -10.14 9.61
C GLU A 356 -9.74 -10.99 10.23
N LEU A 357 -8.71 -10.38 10.82
CA LEU A 357 -7.64 -11.08 11.52
C LEU A 357 -8.16 -11.78 12.78
N ILE A 358 -9.06 -11.14 13.54
CA ILE A 358 -9.69 -11.76 14.72
C ILE A 358 -10.64 -12.88 14.30
N ILE A 359 -11.47 -12.68 13.27
CA ILE A 359 -12.35 -13.75 12.77
C ILE A 359 -11.53 -14.92 12.23
N SER A 360 -10.48 -14.66 11.47
CA SER A 360 -9.72 -15.71 10.80
C SER A 360 -8.79 -16.44 11.75
N PHE A 361 -8.09 -15.71 12.63
CA PHE A 361 -6.96 -16.22 13.43
C PHE A 361 -7.09 -15.96 14.94
N GLY A 362 -8.21 -15.36 15.37
CA GLY A 362 -8.48 -15.06 16.77
C GLY A 362 -7.66 -13.91 17.34
N LEU A 363 -7.86 -13.66 18.64
CA LEU A 363 -7.03 -12.73 19.40
C LEU A 363 -5.55 -13.14 19.39
N VAL A 364 -5.25 -14.44 19.32
CA VAL A 364 -3.87 -14.95 19.18
C VAL A 364 -3.25 -14.43 17.88
N GLY A 365 -3.95 -14.51 16.74
CA GLY A 365 -3.48 -13.97 15.47
C GLY A 365 -3.23 -12.47 15.50
N LEU A 366 -4.10 -11.71 16.18
CA LEU A 366 -3.90 -10.27 16.39
C LEU A 366 -2.61 -9.98 17.17
N VAL A 367 -2.36 -10.71 18.26
CA VAL A 367 -1.14 -10.54 19.07
C VAL A 367 0.11 -10.88 18.24
N VAL A 368 0.11 -12.01 17.53
CA VAL A 368 1.24 -12.42 16.66
C VAL A 368 1.51 -11.35 15.59
N PHE A 369 0.46 -10.85 14.93
CA PHE A 369 0.59 -9.78 13.94
C PHE A 369 1.16 -8.51 14.56
N SER A 370 0.67 -8.07 15.72
CA SER A 370 1.18 -6.89 16.42
C SER A 370 2.66 -7.03 16.79
N VAL A 371 3.08 -8.20 17.27
CA VAL A 371 4.50 -8.49 17.57
C VAL A 371 5.33 -8.44 16.30
N VAL A 372 4.88 -9.07 15.21
CA VAL A 372 5.57 -9.05 13.91
C VAL A 372 5.74 -7.62 13.40
N MET A 373 4.70 -6.80 13.49
CA MET A 373 4.73 -5.40 13.07
C MET A 373 5.63 -4.54 13.95
N LEU A 374 5.67 -4.79 15.27
CA LEU A 374 6.60 -4.14 16.18
C LEU A 374 8.05 -4.49 15.84
N LEU A 375 8.36 -5.77 15.65
CA LEU A 375 9.70 -6.22 15.25
C LEU A 375 10.10 -5.63 13.89
N THR A 376 9.16 -5.54 12.96
CA THR A 376 9.35 -4.88 11.67
C THR A 376 9.67 -3.40 11.84
N TYR A 377 8.92 -2.68 12.67
CA TYR A 377 9.16 -1.27 12.98
C TYR A 377 10.55 -1.05 13.60
N LEU A 378 10.98 -1.94 14.49
CA LEU A 378 12.30 -1.82 15.14
C LEU A 378 13.45 -2.09 14.16
N LYS A 379 13.29 -3.03 13.23
CA LYS A 379 14.33 -3.44 12.25
C LYS A 379 14.41 -2.57 11.00
N THR A 380 13.35 -1.88 10.62
CA THR A 380 13.30 -1.12 9.35
C THR A 380 13.84 0.31 9.49
N GLN A 381 14.19 0.91 8.35
CA GLN A 381 14.65 2.30 8.29
C GLN A 381 13.49 3.30 8.41
N LYS A 382 13.79 4.60 8.50
CA LYS A 382 12.80 5.67 8.68
C LYS A 382 11.61 5.62 7.72
N ILE A 383 11.84 5.30 6.45
CA ILE A 383 10.75 5.17 5.45
C ILE A 383 9.92 3.91 5.76
N GLY A 384 10.56 2.76 5.95
CA GLY A 384 9.88 1.52 6.33
C GLY A 384 9.09 1.63 7.63
N LYS A 385 9.61 2.33 8.65
CA LYS A 385 8.90 2.66 9.90
C LYS A 385 7.62 3.44 9.64
N ALA A 386 7.69 4.45 8.78
CA ALA A 386 6.51 5.23 8.41
C ALA A 386 5.50 4.38 7.62
N MET A 387 5.95 3.57 6.67
CA MET A 387 5.08 2.65 5.92
C MET A 387 4.41 1.60 6.83
N THR A 388 5.13 1.13 7.85
CA THR A 388 4.61 0.21 8.87
C THR A 388 3.48 0.89 9.66
N LEU A 389 3.68 2.14 10.11
CA LEU A 389 2.64 2.91 10.79
C LEU A 389 1.43 3.18 9.88
N LEU A 390 1.66 3.55 8.61
CA LEU A 390 0.58 3.74 7.64
C LEU A 390 -0.24 2.45 7.47
N LEU A 391 0.42 1.29 7.34
CA LEU A 391 -0.25 0.00 7.25
C LEU A 391 -1.11 -0.28 8.50
N LEU A 392 -0.57 -0.06 9.70
CA LEU A 392 -1.29 -0.29 10.96
C LEU A 392 -2.55 0.58 11.08
N VAL A 393 -2.48 1.86 10.67
CA VAL A 393 -3.66 2.73 10.70
C VAL A 393 -4.67 2.32 9.63
N MET A 394 -4.20 1.98 8.41
CA MET A 394 -5.08 1.48 7.35
C MET A 394 -5.82 0.20 7.76
N CYS A 395 -5.17 -0.70 8.49
CA CYS A 395 -5.79 -1.95 8.96
C CYS A 395 -7.05 -1.76 9.83
N ILE A 396 -7.22 -0.57 10.45
CA ILE A 396 -8.42 -0.22 11.22
C ILE A 396 -9.63 -0.03 10.31
N GLY A 397 -9.43 0.63 9.15
CA GLY A 397 -10.51 1.09 8.28
C GLY A 397 -10.66 0.33 6.97
N THR A 398 -9.69 -0.51 6.60
CA THR A 398 -9.68 -1.25 5.33
C THR A 398 -9.18 -2.67 5.50
N ASN A 399 -9.61 -3.57 4.60
CA ASN A 399 -9.00 -4.88 4.41
C ASN A 399 -7.71 -4.76 3.58
N THR A 400 -6.69 -4.12 4.16
CA THR A 400 -5.39 -3.93 3.52
C THR A 400 -4.47 -5.14 3.73
N LEU A 401 -4.59 -5.81 4.88
CA LEU A 401 -3.66 -6.85 5.29
C LEU A 401 -3.78 -8.13 4.46
N PHE A 402 -5.00 -8.62 4.21
CA PHE A 402 -5.23 -9.92 3.56
C PHE A 402 -5.48 -9.83 2.05
N ASN A 403 -5.19 -8.68 1.47
CA ASN A 403 -5.60 -8.33 0.12
C ASN A 403 -4.40 -7.85 -0.73
N ILE A 404 -4.65 -7.57 -2.00
CA ILE A 404 -3.66 -7.17 -3.02
C ILE A 404 -2.83 -5.95 -2.59
N THR A 405 -3.37 -5.12 -1.71
CA THR A 405 -2.70 -3.93 -1.17
C THR A 405 -1.52 -4.24 -0.26
N SER A 406 -1.48 -5.42 0.35
CA SER A 406 -0.40 -5.84 1.25
C SER A 406 0.95 -5.98 0.53
N VAL A 407 0.96 -6.46 -0.71
CA VAL A 407 2.20 -6.68 -1.49
C VAL A 407 2.98 -5.38 -1.64
N LEU A 408 2.35 -4.33 -2.16
CA LEU A 408 3.00 -3.03 -2.31
C LEU A 408 3.49 -2.48 -0.96
N MET A 409 2.66 -2.57 0.08
CA MET A 409 3.03 -2.09 1.42
C MET A 409 4.23 -2.82 1.98
N PHE A 410 4.26 -4.15 1.93
CA PHE A 410 5.40 -4.92 2.43
C PHE A 410 6.67 -4.65 1.61
N PHE A 411 6.57 -4.48 0.30
CA PHE A 411 7.71 -4.07 -0.52
C PHE A 411 8.27 -2.71 -0.12
N LEU A 412 7.41 -1.72 0.17
CA LEU A 412 7.85 -0.40 0.63
C LEU A 412 8.39 -0.42 2.08
N ILE A 413 7.88 -1.32 2.93
CA ILE A 413 8.36 -1.49 4.32
C ILE A 413 9.75 -2.11 4.35
N TYR A 414 9.96 -3.16 3.56
CA TYR A 414 11.17 -4.00 3.59
C TYR A 414 12.24 -3.62 2.55
N SER A 415 11.92 -2.75 1.60
CA SER A 415 12.93 -2.19 0.70
C SER A 415 13.84 -1.22 1.45
N ASP A 416 15.14 -1.38 1.26
CA ASP A 416 16.14 -0.54 1.89
C ASP A 416 16.62 0.52 0.88
N SER A 417 16.31 1.79 1.16
CA SER A 417 16.75 2.94 0.35
C SER A 417 18.28 3.11 0.31
N LYS A 418 19.03 2.46 1.20
CA LYS A 418 20.50 2.55 1.30
C LYS A 418 21.23 1.28 0.89
N SER A 419 20.59 0.11 0.77
CA SER A 419 21.30 -1.15 0.55
C SER A 419 21.75 -1.41 -0.89
N ASN A 420 21.19 -0.71 -1.89
CA ASN A 420 21.60 -0.90 -3.29
C ASN A 420 23.04 -0.45 -3.57
N ILE A 421 23.68 0.25 -2.62
CA ILE A 421 25.07 0.71 -2.75
C ILE A 421 26.08 -0.34 -2.22
N ARG A 422 25.65 -1.45 -1.58
CA ARG A 422 26.56 -2.33 -0.81
C ARG A 422 26.69 -3.79 -1.27
N TYR A 423 26.00 -4.23 -2.33
CA TYR A 423 26.17 -5.59 -2.85
C TYR A 423 27.13 -5.64 -4.05
N ASN A 424 28.38 -5.23 -3.84
CA ASN A 424 29.50 -5.72 -4.63
C ASN A 424 30.48 -6.38 -3.66
N PHE A 425 30.22 -7.66 -3.38
CA PHE A 425 31.16 -8.50 -2.68
C PHE A 425 32.24 -8.92 -3.67
N SER A 426 33.46 -8.53 -3.33
CA SER A 426 34.73 -8.91 -3.93
C SER A 426 34.86 -10.43 -4.04
N GLY A 427 34.40 -10.99 -5.15
CA GLY A 427 34.81 -12.30 -5.63
C GLY A 427 36.14 -12.20 -6.39
N LYS A 428 37.20 -11.74 -5.74
CA LYS A 428 38.58 -12.09 -6.14
C LYS A 428 39.04 -13.17 -5.17
N GLN A 429 38.84 -14.42 -5.57
CA GLN A 429 39.67 -15.50 -5.08
C GLN A 429 41.03 -15.35 -5.78
N ASN A 430 42.08 -15.20 -4.98
CA ASN A 430 43.44 -15.51 -5.40
C ASN A 430 43.59 -17.01 -5.58
#